data_AF-A0AAV9EBS3-F1
#
_entry.id   AF-A0AAV9EBS3-F1
#
_cell.length_a   1.000
_cell.length_b   1.000
_cell.length_c   1.000
_cell.angle_alpha   90.00
_cell.angle_beta   90.00
_cell.angle_gamma   90.00
#
_symmetry.space_group_name_H-M   'P 1'
#
loop_
_entity.id
_entity.type
_entity.pdbx_description
1 polymer ?
#
loop_
_entity_poly.entity_id
_entity_poly.type
_entity_poly.pdbx_seq_one_letter_code
_entity_poly.pdbx_strand_id
1 'polypeptide(L)'
;MEVPSASILSEAAEELSRPRLNKDSILKSLKDSSSIVRKSLLDKLYKLLKNHAIPSRYACAFAFAVTDCLEDVQVNSINYLVEFLKDYGREARTHQTLLDQSTDSGMVNQPEYIVVFLIHVLAHDPVFPSEYCQDEFVYARFCSPLLAVLQALLMPQFVNSNKEFLSSTVSCLIGIFRAIKKAEDAVDDYFTPVGMKLHILSEIGLHTLKLLSCNTLSSMGSPGLVLLSSSFYKVNRDISNTKAQVNNLIGRLISENFMEKILDAFKCIINW
;
A
#
# COMPACT_ATOMS: atom_id res chain seq x y z
N MET A 1 -17.05 28.55 7.30
CA MET A 1 -16.04 28.19 6.28
C MET A 1 -14.93 29.20 6.39
N GLU A 2 -13.87 28.86 7.14
CA GLU A 2 -12.65 29.67 7.11
C GLU A 2 -11.89 29.32 5.84
N VAL A 3 -11.62 30.34 5.03
CA VAL A 3 -10.73 30.24 3.88
C VAL A 3 -9.32 29.99 4.42
N PRO A 4 -8.62 28.92 4.01
CA PRO A 4 -7.25 28.70 4.46
C PRO A 4 -6.40 29.92 4.14
N SER A 5 -5.61 30.37 5.11
CA SER A 5 -4.71 31.51 4.93
C SER A 5 -3.77 31.28 3.76
N ALA A 6 -3.58 32.31 2.93
CA ALA A 6 -2.75 32.27 1.72
C ALA A 6 -1.30 31.78 1.98
N SER A 7 -0.83 31.86 3.23
CA SER A 7 0.49 31.37 3.65
C SER A 7 0.61 29.83 3.67
N ILE A 8 -0.46 29.09 4.02
CA ILE A 8 -0.43 27.61 4.06
C ILE A 8 -0.46 27.04 2.65
N LEU A 9 -1.26 27.67 1.77
CA LEU A 9 -1.27 27.36 0.34
C LEU A 9 0.10 27.62 -0.31
N SER A 10 0.82 28.65 0.14
CA SER A 10 2.17 28.99 -0.33
C SER A 10 3.20 27.92 0.04
N GLU A 11 3.23 27.44 1.28
CA GLU A 11 4.23 26.49 1.76
C GLU A 11 4.04 25.08 1.16
N ALA A 12 2.79 24.61 1.08
CA ALA A 12 2.47 23.36 0.40
C ALA A 12 2.74 23.44 -1.11
N ALA A 13 2.45 24.57 -1.77
CA ALA A 13 2.77 24.79 -3.18
C ALA A 13 4.29 24.87 -3.44
N GLU A 14 5.05 25.44 -2.51
CA GLU A 14 6.51 25.55 -2.58
C GLU A 14 7.19 24.20 -2.37
N GLU A 15 6.74 23.36 -1.43
CA GLU A 15 7.19 21.97 -1.27
C GLU A 15 6.81 21.11 -2.48
N LEU A 16 5.60 21.29 -3.03
CA LEU A 16 5.21 20.65 -4.27
C LEU A 16 6.13 21.08 -5.40
N SER A 17 6.58 22.34 -5.47
CA SER A 17 7.45 22.86 -6.55
C SER A 17 8.88 22.31 -6.55
N ARG A 18 9.33 21.66 -5.47
CA ARG A 18 10.69 21.12 -5.36
C ARG A 18 10.87 19.85 -6.20
N PRO A 19 12.07 19.65 -6.79
CA PRO A 19 12.37 18.47 -7.61
C PRO A 19 12.49 17.16 -6.82
N ARG A 20 12.46 17.21 -5.48
CA ARG A 20 12.55 16.04 -4.59
C ARG A 20 11.41 16.09 -3.58
N LEU A 21 10.43 15.20 -3.74
CA LEU A 21 9.36 15.02 -2.75
C LEU A 21 9.86 14.10 -1.63
N ASN A 22 9.87 14.59 -0.39
CA ASN A 22 10.10 13.74 0.79
C ASN A 22 8.81 12.95 1.14
N LYS A 23 8.96 11.70 1.59
CA LYS A 23 7.86 10.84 2.09
C LYS A 23 7.01 11.61 3.11
N ASP A 24 7.63 12.25 4.09
CA ASP A 24 6.90 12.90 5.19
C ASP A 24 6.11 14.11 4.69
N SER A 25 6.68 14.89 3.75
CA SER A 25 5.99 16.02 3.13
C SER A 25 4.79 15.57 2.30
N ILE A 26 4.90 14.47 1.56
CA ILE A 26 3.77 13.90 0.81
C ILE A 26 2.66 13.47 1.78
N LEU A 27 3.00 12.71 2.82
CA LEU A 27 2.00 12.19 3.77
C LEU A 27 1.30 13.30 4.55
N LYS A 28 2.05 14.31 4.98
CA LYS A 28 1.49 15.51 5.61
C LYS A 28 0.50 16.20 4.66
N SER A 29 0.87 16.36 3.40
CA SER A 29 0.04 17.05 2.40
C SER A 29 -1.19 16.23 1.97
N LEU A 30 -1.11 14.89 1.98
CA LEU A 30 -2.27 14.00 1.74
C LEU A 30 -3.32 14.07 2.85
N LYS A 31 -2.91 14.48 4.06
CA LYS A 31 -3.79 14.67 5.22
C LYS A 31 -4.06 16.14 5.53
N ASP A 32 -3.75 17.03 4.59
CA ASP A 32 -3.97 18.46 4.79
C ASP A 32 -5.46 18.74 4.99
N SER A 33 -5.78 19.68 5.88
CA SER A 33 -7.17 20.12 6.11
C SER A 33 -7.82 20.69 4.83
N SER A 34 -7.03 21.28 3.94
CA SER A 34 -7.47 21.88 2.68
C SER A 34 -7.58 20.83 1.58
N SER A 35 -8.79 20.60 1.09
CA SER A 35 -9.03 19.72 -0.05
C SER A 35 -8.35 20.20 -1.34
N ILE A 36 -8.14 21.51 -1.49
CA ILE A 36 -7.42 22.10 -2.63
C ILE A 36 -5.97 21.63 -2.62
N VAL A 37 -5.32 21.59 -1.44
CA VAL A 37 -3.95 21.10 -1.29
C VAL A 37 -3.89 19.62 -1.62
N ARG A 38 -4.79 18.81 -1.04
CA ARG A 38 -4.85 17.36 -1.30
C ARG A 38 -5.04 17.06 -2.79
N LYS A 39 -6.01 17.71 -3.44
CA LYS A 39 -6.29 17.56 -4.87
C LYS A 39 -5.09 17.98 -5.73
N SER A 40 -4.51 19.15 -5.47
CA SER A 40 -3.36 19.66 -6.25
C SER A 40 -2.15 18.73 -6.14
N LEU A 41 -1.88 18.18 -4.96
CA LEU A 41 -0.83 17.17 -4.76
C LEU A 41 -1.12 15.91 -5.59
N LEU A 42 -2.34 15.36 -5.52
CA LEU A 42 -2.71 14.15 -6.27
C LEU A 42 -2.55 14.36 -7.78
N ASP A 43 -3.05 15.48 -8.31
CA ASP A 43 -2.91 15.84 -9.73
C ASP A 43 -1.44 15.95 -10.14
N LYS A 44 -0.60 16.53 -9.27
CA LYS A 44 0.83 16.66 -9.51
C LYS A 44 1.53 15.30 -9.51
N LEU A 45 1.26 14.46 -8.50
CA LEU A 45 1.81 13.11 -8.40
C LEU A 45 1.42 12.29 -9.63
N TYR A 46 0.16 12.36 -10.07
CA TYR A 46 -0.31 11.69 -11.27
C TYR A 46 0.47 12.11 -12.52
N LYS A 47 0.65 13.42 -12.75
CA LYS A 47 1.46 13.92 -13.88
C LYS A 47 2.92 13.47 -13.81
N LEU A 48 3.53 13.49 -12.62
CA LEU A 48 4.92 13.07 -12.43
C LEU A 48 5.10 11.57 -12.65
N LEU A 49 4.18 10.75 -12.15
CA LEU A 49 4.19 9.29 -12.35
C LEU A 49 3.97 8.93 -13.82
N LYS A 50 3.00 9.57 -14.49
CA LYS A 50 2.74 9.35 -15.92
C LYS A 50 3.94 9.68 -16.82
N ASN A 51 4.75 10.66 -16.40
CA ASN A 51 5.97 11.03 -17.10
C ASN A 51 7.21 10.27 -16.59
N HIS A 52 7.04 9.26 -15.73
CA HIS A 52 8.12 8.51 -15.07
C HIS A 52 9.17 9.40 -14.36
N ALA A 53 8.76 10.61 -13.95
CA ALA A 53 9.64 11.61 -13.34
C ALA A 53 9.89 11.36 -11.84
N ILE A 54 9.09 10.50 -11.22
CA ILE A 54 9.27 10.05 -9.83
C ILE A 54 9.13 8.52 -9.73
N PRO A 55 9.72 7.89 -8.70
CA PRO A 55 9.56 6.46 -8.45
C PRO A 55 8.10 6.01 -8.34
N SER A 56 7.78 4.87 -8.97
CA SER A 56 6.45 4.24 -9.00
C SER A 56 5.84 4.02 -7.62
N ARG A 57 6.67 3.78 -6.59
CA ARG A 57 6.24 3.61 -5.19
C ARG A 57 5.36 4.75 -4.67
N TYR A 58 5.52 5.98 -5.18
CA TYR A 58 4.70 7.11 -4.77
C TYR A 58 3.25 7.03 -5.25
N ALA A 59 2.91 6.11 -6.16
CA ALA A 59 1.52 5.84 -6.55
C ALA A 59 0.66 5.34 -5.40
N CYS A 60 1.26 4.79 -4.33
CA CYS A 60 0.50 4.44 -3.13
C CYS A 60 -0.16 5.67 -2.46
N ALA A 61 0.27 6.89 -2.79
CA ALA A 61 -0.36 8.13 -2.33
C ALA A 61 -1.84 8.23 -2.72
N PHE A 62 -2.21 7.75 -3.91
CA PHE A 62 -3.60 7.75 -4.36
C PHE A 62 -4.50 6.95 -3.43
N ALA A 63 -3.97 5.87 -2.87
CA ALA A 63 -4.70 5.01 -1.94
C ALA A 63 -5.04 5.71 -0.61
N PHE A 64 -4.36 6.80 -0.23
CA PHE A 64 -4.68 7.55 0.99
C PHE A 64 -5.92 8.42 0.84
N ALA A 65 -6.31 8.80 -0.38
CA ALA A 65 -7.44 9.68 -0.64
C ALA A 65 -8.72 8.92 -1.03
N VAL A 66 -8.70 7.58 -1.01
CA VAL A 66 -9.88 6.75 -1.29
C VAL A 66 -10.96 6.85 -0.21
N THR A 67 -10.64 7.45 0.95
CA THR A 67 -11.58 7.78 2.02
C THR A 67 -11.66 9.28 2.29
N ASP A 68 -11.30 10.10 1.29
CA ASP A 68 -11.39 11.56 1.39
C ASP A 68 -12.84 12.00 1.66
N CYS A 69 -13.00 13.09 2.39
CA CYS A 69 -14.31 13.65 2.71
C CYS A 69 -14.99 14.30 1.49
N LEU A 70 -14.23 14.66 0.45
CA LEU A 70 -14.79 15.16 -0.81
C LEU A 70 -14.82 14.08 -1.87
N GLU A 71 -16.00 13.86 -2.42
CA GLU A 71 -16.27 12.86 -3.46
C GLU A 71 -15.40 13.08 -4.71
N ASP A 72 -15.16 14.33 -5.13
CA ASP A 72 -14.36 14.61 -6.31
C ASP A 72 -12.88 14.21 -6.11
N VAL A 73 -12.34 14.42 -4.90
CA VAL A 73 -10.98 13.98 -4.55
C VAL A 73 -10.91 12.46 -4.49
N GLN A 74 -11.90 11.82 -3.86
CA GLN A 74 -12.03 10.38 -3.77
C GLN A 74 -12.06 9.72 -5.16
N VAL A 75 -12.99 10.13 -6.03
CA VAL A 75 -13.17 9.58 -7.39
C VAL A 75 -11.90 9.80 -8.22
N ASN A 76 -11.29 10.98 -8.18
CA ASN A 76 -10.05 11.24 -8.91
C ASN A 76 -8.91 10.35 -8.40
N SER A 77 -8.78 10.16 -7.09
CA SER A 77 -7.74 9.31 -6.52
C SER A 77 -7.89 7.84 -6.94
N ILE A 78 -9.12 7.31 -6.95
CA ILE A 78 -9.42 5.96 -7.42
C ILE A 78 -9.03 5.87 -8.90
N ASN A 79 -9.46 6.81 -9.73
CA ASN A 79 -9.11 6.84 -11.15
C ASN A 79 -7.60 6.88 -11.39
N TYR A 80 -6.85 7.69 -10.64
CA TYR A 80 -5.39 7.77 -10.76
C TYR A 80 -4.70 6.46 -10.34
N LEU A 81 -5.15 5.81 -9.28
CA LEU A 81 -4.65 4.50 -8.87
C LEU A 81 -4.92 3.45 -9.98
N VAL A 82 -6.15 3.40 -10.46
CA VAL A 82 -6.61 2.51 -11.52
C VAL A 82 -5.80 2.69 -12.80
N GLU A 83 -5.60 3.92 -13.26
CA GLU A 83 -4.81 4.22 -14.45
C GLU A 83 -3.33 3.85 -14.27
N PHE A 84 -2.73 4.19 -13.13
CA PHE A 84 -1.36 3.80 -12.82
C PHE A 84 -1.16 2.28 -12.91
N LEU A 85 -2.07 1.49 -12.30
CA LEU A 85 -1.97 0.03 -12.31
C LEU A 85 -2.12 -0.54 -13.72
N LYS A 86 -2.97 0.06 -14.57
CA LYS A 86 -3.11 -0.34 -15.98
C LYS A 86 -1.84 -0.08 -16.79
N ASP A 87 -1.27 1.11 -16.64
CA ASP A 87 -0.13 1.56 -17.44
C ASP A 87 1.14 0.81 -17.04
N TYR A 88 1.47 0.80 -15.75
CA TYR A 88 2.64 0.07 -15.25
C TYR A 88 2.50 -1.45 -15.39
N GLY A 89 1.29 -1.98 -15.22
CA GLY A 89 1.03 -3.41 -15.48
C GLY A 89 1.25 -3.78 -16.95
N ARG A 90 0.93 -2.89 -17.90
CA ARG A 90 1.19 -3.10 -19.33
C ARG A 90 2.67 -3.08 -19.64
N GLU A 91 3.38 -2.06 -19.16
CA GLU A 91 4.82 -1.91 -19.34
C GLU A 91 5.58 -3.12 -18.77
N ALA A 92 5.24 -3.54 -17.55
CA ALA A 92 5.78 -4.74 -16.91
C ALA A 92 5.65 -6.00 -17.79
N ARG A 93 4.49 -6.21 -18.42
CA ARG A 93 4.27 -7.34 -19.33
C ARG A 93 5.12 -7.24 -20.59
N THR A 94 5.24 -6.04 -21.16
CA THR A 94 6.09 -5.82 -22.34
C THR A 94 7.56 -6.11 -22.03
N HIS A 95 8.06 -5.72 -20.86
CA HIS A 95 9.44 -6.00 -20.44
C HIS A 95 9.69 -7.47 -20.11
N GLN A 96 8.75 -8.17 -19.46
CA GLN A 96 8.85 -9.61 -19.21
C GLN A 96 8.92 -10.44 -20.50
N THR A 97 8.35 -9.93 -21.60
CA THR A 97 8.41 -10.60 -22.91
C THR A 97 9.75 -10.37 -23.63
N LEU A 98 10.53 -9.36 -23.22
CA LEU A 98 11.73 -8.89 -23.93
C LEU A 98 13.05 -9.17 -23.20
N LEU A 99 13.04 -9.45 -21.89
CA LEU A 99 14.26 -9.72 -21.11
C LEU A 99 14.32 -11.17 -20.58
N ASP A 100 15.45 -11.83 -20.83
CA ASP A 100 15.91 -12.99 -20.05
C ASP A 100 15.98 -12.62 -18.56
N GLN A 101 15.47 -13.50 -17.71
CA GLN A 101 15.10 -13.34 -16.28
C GLN A 101 16.27 -13.04 -15.30
N SER A 102 17.26 -12.25 -15.69
CA SER A 102 18.54 -12.12 -14.98
C SER A 102 18.80 -10.75 -14.32
N THR A 103 17.89 -9.77 -14.45
CA THR A 103 18.10 -8.42 -13.89
C THR A 103 17.09 -8.07 -12.79
N ASP A 104 17.58 -7.88 -11.57
CA ASP A 104 16.83 -7.46 -10.36
C ASP A 104 15.96 -6.20 -10.56
N SER A 105 16.30 -5.36 -11.55
CA SER A 105 15.58 -4.13 -11.86
C SER A 105 14.15 -4.34 -12.37
N GLY A 106 13.82 -5.51 -12.94
CA GLY A 106 12.50 -5.78 -13.52
C GLY A 106 11.40 -6.02 -12.48
N MET A 107 11.77 -6.46 -11.28
CA MET A 107 10.83 -6.80 -10.21
C MET A 107 10.29 -5.57 -9.50
N VAL A 108 11.14 -4.58 -9.22
CA VAL A 108 10.76 -3.33 -8.50
C VAL A 108 9.83 -2.44 -9.32
N ASN A 109 9.77 -2.65 -10.64
CA ASN A 109 8.90 -1.90 -11.55
C ASN A 109 7.49 -2.51 -11.70
N GLN A 110 7.22 -3.65 -11.06
CA GLN A 110 5.88 -4.24 -11.06
C GLN A 110 4.92 -3.40 -10.20
N PRO A 111 3.66 -3.20 -10.62
CA PRO A 111 2.70 -2.39 -9.86
C PRO A 111 2.42 -2.94 -8.45
N GLU A 112 2.56 -4.23 -8.21
CA GLU A 112 2.41 -4.86 -6.89
C GLU A 112 3.43 -4.33 -5.87
N TYR A 113 4.60 -3.89 -6.30
CA TYR A 113 5.67 -3.42 -5.41
C TYR A 113 5.35 -2.10 -4.69
N ILE A 114 4.31 -1.37 -5.11
CA ILE A 114 3.84 -0.20 -4.34
C ILE A 114 3.39 -0.60 -2.93
N VAL A 115 2.97 -1.86 -2.73
CA VAL A 115 2.56 -2.41 -1.42
C VAL A 115 3.72 -2.39 -0.42
N VAL A 116 4.95 -2.62 -0.88
CA VAL A 116 6.16 -2.59 -0.04
C VAL A 116 6.33 -1.21 0.59
N PHE A 117 6.16 -0.15 -0.18
CA PHE A 117 6.26 1.22 0.33
C PHE A 117 5.04 1.62 1.15
N LEU A 118 3.84 1.21 0.73
CA LEU A 118 2.59 1.48 1.43
C LEU A 118 2.58 0.94 2.87
N ILE A 119 3.01 -0.30 3.08
CA ILE A 119 3.07 -0.90 4.42
C ILE A 119 4.03 -0.12 5.32
N HIS A 120 5.20 0.25 4.79
CA HIS A 120 6.18 1.03 5.53
C HIS A 120 5.66 2.45 5.84
N VAL A 121 4.87 3.04 4.96
CA VAL A 121 4.19 4.31 5.23
C VAL A 121 3.19 4.14 6.37
N LEU A 122 2.29 3.16 6.28
CA LEU A 122 1.23 2.93 7.26
C LEU A 122 1.80 2.57 8.64
N ALA A 123 2.83 1.75 8.72
CA ALA A 123 3.44 1.35 10.00
C ALA A 123 4.05 2.55 10.77
N HIS A 124 4.54 3.55 10.05
CA HIS A 124 5.08 4.79 10.62
C HIS A 124 4.03 5.87 10.85
N ASP A 125 2.77 5.60 10.52
CA ASP A 125 1.69 6.55 10.73
C ASP A 125 1.42 6.75 12.22
N PRO A 126 1.45 7.99 12.75
CA PRO A 126 1.17 8.24 14.16
C PRO A 126 -0.26 7.86 14.57
N VAL A 127 -1.20 7.75 13.60
CA VAL A 127 -2.58 7.33 13.89
C VAL A 127 -2.80 5.82 13.76
N PHE A 128 -1.73 5.02 13.72
CA PHE A 128 -1.85 3.56 13.71
C PHE A 128 -2.72 3.08 14.91
N PRO A 129 -3.78 2.28 14.68
CA PRO A 129 -4.68 1.84 15.74
C PRO A 129 -3.95 1.10 16.86
N SER A 130 -4.35 1.35 18.11
CA SER A 130 -3.77 0.63 19.24
C SER A 130 -4.05 -0.89 19.15
N GLU A 131 -3.20 -1.69 19.77
CA GLU A 131 -3.38 -3.14 19.90
C GLU A 131 -4.65 -3.53 20.70
N TYR A 132 -5.26 -2.60 21.41
CA TYR A 132 -6.51 -2.80 22.15
C TYR A 132 -7.74 -2.31 21.39
N CYS A 133 -7.56 -1.74 20.20
CA CYS A 133 -8.67 -1.29 19.37
C CYS A 133 -9.47 -2.50 18.85
N GLN A 134 -10.76 -2.55 19.15
CA GLN A 134 -11.70 -3.57 18.69
C GLN A 134 -12.79 -3.01 17.77
N ASP A 135 -12.60 -1.76 17.33
CA ASP A 135 -13.51 -1.08 16.41
C ASP A 135 -13.09 -1.37 14.96
N GLU A 136 -13.94 -2.12 14.25
CA GLU A 136 -13.73 -2.51 12.87
C GLU A 136 -13.72 -1.30 11.91
N PHE A 137 -14.45 -0.22 12.19
CA PHE A 137 -14.48 0.97 11.33
C PHE A 137 -13.21 1.80 11.47
N VAL A 138 -12.64 1.86 12.68
CA VAL A 138 -11.33 2.49 12.91
C VAL A 138 -10.26 1.74 12.11
N TYR A 139 -10.22 0.40 12.22
CA TYR A 139 -9.29 -0.41 11.44
C TYR A 139 -9.55 -0.35 9.94
N ALA A 140 -10.81 -0.40 9.50
CA ALA A 140 -11.18 -0.32 8.08
C ALA A 140 -10.77 1.01 7.47
N ARG A 141 -11.00 2.12 8.16
CA ARG A 141 -10.56 3.45 7.70
C ARG A 141 -9.05 3.55 7.66
N PHE A 142 -8.35 3.10 8.69
CA PHE A 142 -6.90 3.12 8.74
C PHE A 142 -6.25 2.24 7.65
N CYS A 143 -6.76 1.02 7.49
CA CYS A 143 -6.26 0.06 6.51
C CYS A 143 -6.79 0.33 5.10
N SER A 144 -7.71 1.27 4.92
CA SER A 144 -8.33 1.56 3.62
C SER A 144 -7.34 1.75 2.48
N PRO A 145 -6.14 2.36 2.65
CA PRO A 145 -5.18 2.45 1.55
C PRO A 145 -4.67 1.07 1.11
N LEU A 146 -4.35 0.19 2.07
CA LEU A 146 -3.90 -1.17 1.78
C LEU A 146 -5.01 -1.99 1.12
N LEU A 147 -6.22 -1.93 1.69
CA LEU A 147 -7.38 -2.66 1.18
C LEU A 147 -7.76 -2.20 -0.24
N ALA A 148 -7.71 -0.89 -0.50
CA ALA A 148 -7.99 -0.33 -1.81
C ALA A 148 -6.97 -0.76 -2.86
N VAL A 149 -5.66 -0.77 -2.54
CA VAL A 149 -4.63 -1.25 -3.46
C VAL A 149 -4.80 -2.75 -3.75
N LEU A 150 -5.07 -3.57 -2.73
CA LEU A 150 -5.30 -5.00 -2.92
C LEU A 150 -6.54 -5.26 -3.77
N GLN A 151 -7.64 -4.56 -3.51
CA GLN A 151 -8.83 -4.67 -4.32
C GLN A 151 -8.55 -4.25 -5.77
N ALA A 152 -7.89 -3.11 -5.98
CA ALA A 152 -7.54 -2.60 -7.30
C ALA A 152 -6.67 -3.60 -8.09
N LEU A 153 -5.63 -4.16 -7.48
CA LEU A 153 -4.75 -5.15 -8.12
C LEU A 153 -5.48 -6.44 -8.52
N LEU A 154 -6.58 -6.77 -7.83
CA LEU A 154 -7.36 -7.98 -8.07
C LEU A 154 -8.62 -7.75 -8.91
N MET A 155 -8.98 -6.51 -9.28
CA MET A 155 -10.22 -6.32 -10.05
C MET A 155 -10.09 -6.90 -11.46
N PRO A 156 -11.16 -7.53 -12.00
CA PRO A 156 -11.14 -8.16 -13.31
C PRO A 156 -10.74 -7.21 -14.46
N GLN A 157 -11.01 -5.91 -14.35
CA GLN A 157 -10.62 -4.94 -15.38
C GLN A 157 -9.10 -4.67 -15.49
N PHE A 158 -8.30 -5.09 -14.50
CA PHE A 158 -6.83 -5.01 -14.51
C PHE A 158 -6.20 -6.36 -14.80
N VAL A 159 -6.85 -7.39 -14.30
CA VAL A 159 -6.52 -8.79 -14.51
C VAL A 159 -7.17 -9.21 -15.82
N ASN A 160 -6.63 -8.69 -16.93
CA ASN A 160 -7.04 -9.02 -18.29
C ASN A 160 -7.29 -10.53 -18.37
N SER A 161 -8.54 -10.97 -18.59
CA SER A 161 -9.26 -12.26 -18.34
C SER A 161 -8.49 -13.60 -18.23
N ASN A 162 -7.22 -13.57 -17.89
CA ASN A 162 -6.26 -14.65 -17.89
C ASN A 162 -5.99 -14.99 -16.42
N LYS A 163 -6.47 -16.16 -16.03
CA LYS A 163 -6.30 -16.76 -14.71
C LYS A 163 -4.82 -16.85 -14.29
N GLU A 164 -3.91 -16.96 -15.25
CA GLU A 164 -2.47 -17.01 -15.01
C GLU A 164 -1.92 -15.67 -14.49
N PHE A 165 -2.40 -14.54 -15.02
CA PHE A 165 -1.97 -13.21 -14.55
C PHE A 165 -2.43 -12.96 -13.12
N LEU A 166 -3.69 -13.30 -12.82
CA LEU A 166 -4.22 -13.23 -11.46
C LEU A 166 -3.39 -14.08 -10.49
N SER A 167 -3.02 -15.29 -10.93
CA SER A 167 -2.19 -16.19 -10.14
C SER A 167 -0.79 -15.61 -9.89
N SER A 168 -0.20 -14.95 -10.88
CA SER A 168 1.09 -14.26 -10.74
C SER A 168 1.01 -13.09 -9.75
N THR A 169 0.00 -12.22 -9.89
CA THR A 169 -0.23 -11.08 -8.98
C THR A 169 -0.46 -11.55 -7.54
N VAL A 170 -1.33 -12.54 -7.32
CA VAL A 170 -1.57 -13.10 -5.98
C VAL A 170 -0.31 -13.73 -5.41
N SER A 171 0.45 -14.49 -6.20
CA SER A 171 1.72 -15.10 -5.76
C SER A 171 2.76 -14.05 -5.39
N CYS A 172 2.86 -12.96 -6.17
CA CYS A 172 3.74 -11.83 -5.91
C CYS A 172 3.38 -11.14 -4.58
N LEU A 173 2.10 -10.83 -4.37
CA LEU A 173 1.62 -10.20 -3.14
C LEU A 173 1.83 -11.10 -1.92
N ILE A 174 1.58 -12.41 -2.02
CA ILE A 174 1.91 -13.38 -0.97
C ILE A 174 3.41 -13.34 -0.65
N GLY A 175 4.26 -13.30 -1.67
CA GLY A 175 5.71 -13.15 -1.52
C GLY A 175 6.07 -11.88 -0.75
N ILE A 176 5.48 -10.74 -1.13
CA ILE A 176 5.71 -9.43 -0.49
C ILE A 176 5.37 -9.48 0.99
N PHE A 177 4.15 -9.91 1.33
CA PHE A 177 3.74 -9.98 2.72
C PHE A 177 4.58 -10.94 3.55
N ARG A 178 4.94 -12.11 2.99
CA ARG A 178 5.83 -13.07 3.68
C ARG A 178 7.24 -12.53 3.87
N ALA A 179 7.75 -11.75 2.92
CA ALA A 179 9.05 -11.11 3.04
C ALA A 179 9.04 -10.06 4.16
N ILE A 180 8.02 -9.19 4.19
CA ILE A 180 7.90 -8.13 5.20
C ILE A 180 7.74 -8.72 6.61
N LYS A 181 6.99 -9.80 6.78
CA LYS A 181 6.90 -10.53 8.07
C LYS A 181 8.23 -11.10 8.58
N LYS A 182 9.22 -11.25 7.71
CA LYS A 182 10.57 -11.71 8.07
C LYS A 182 11.58 -10.56 8.16
N ALA A 183 11.15 -9.34 7.85
CA ALA A 183 11.99 -8.16 7.91
C ALA A 183 11.82 -7.42 9.24
N GLU A 184 12.85 -6.66 9.59
CA GLU A 184 12.80 -5.61 10.60
C GLU A 184 12.64 -4.25 9.90
N ASP A 185 12.19 -3.27 10.67
CA ASP A 185 12.17 -1.88 10.22
C ASP A 185 13.62 -1.35 10.10
N ALA A 186 13.95 -0.71 8.97
CA ALA A 186 15.29 -0.15 8.77
C ALA A 186 15.45 1.26 9.33
N VAL A 187 14.35 1.97 9.59
CA VAL A 187 14.34 3.34 10.11
C VAL A 187 14.37 3.35 11.64
N ASP A 188 13.93 2.27 12.27
CA ASP A 188 13.95 2.07 13.70
C ASP A 188 15.07 1.10 14.14
N ASP A 189 16.04 1.61 14.90
CA ASP A 189 17.19 0.84 15.39
C ASP A 189 16.93 0.12 16.70
N TYR A 190 15.77 0.34 17.32
CA TYR A 190 15.36 -0.37 18.52
C TYR A 190 14.17 -1.27 18.22
N PHE A 191 14.02 -2.33 19.01
CA PHE A 191 12.94 -3.29 18.91
C PHE A 191 11.61 -2.63 19.33
N THR A 192 11.06 -1.80 18.46
CA THR A 192 9.95 -0.89 18.76
C THR A 192 8.61 -1.45 18.26
N PRO A 193 7.50 -0.84 18.70
CA PRO A 193 6.17 -1.12 18.18
C PRO A 193 6.06 -1.09 16.64
N VAL A 194 6.96 -0.39 15.93
CA VAL A 194 6.88 -0.22 14.47
C VAL A 194 7.19 -1.51 13.71
N GLY A 195 8.18 -2.30 14.15
CA GLY A 195 8.43 -3.62 13.58
C GLY A 195 7.21 -4.53 13.69
N MET A 196 6.49 -4.46 14.82
CA MET A 196 5.23 -5.18 15.02
C MET A 196 4.11 -4.67 14.11
N LYS A 197 4.01 -3.35 13.89
CA LYS A 197 3.03 -2.75 12.96
C LYS A 197 3.21 -3.24 11.52
N LEU A 198 4.46 -3.38 11.04
CA LEU A 198 4.75 -3.96 9.72
C LEU A 198 4.20 -5.39 9.59
N HIS A 199 4.37 -6.21 10.65
CA HIS A 199 3.91 -7.60 10.67
C HIS A 199 2.37 -7.69 10.74
N ILE A 200 1.73 -6.85 11.56
CA ILE A 200 0.27 -6.71 11.66
C ILE A 200 -0.33 -6.37 10.29
N LEU A 201 0.18 -5.33 9.63
CA LEU A 201 -0.28 -4.93 8.29
C LEU A 201 -0.08 -6.04 7.26
N SER A 202 1.02 -6.78 7.37
CA SER A 202 1.30 -7.90 6.46
C SER A 202 0.33 -9.07 6.65
N GLU A 203 -0.09 -9.34 7.89
CA GLU A 203 -1.14 -10.33 8.15
C GLU A 203 -2.50 -9.86 7.65
N ILE A 204 -2.87 -8.61 7.92
CA ILE A 204 -4.10 -8.00 7.38
C ILE A 204 -4.14 -8.18 5.86
N GLY A 205 -3.01 -7.91 5.19
CA GLY A 205 -2.87 -8.12 3.75
C GLY A 205 -3.03 -9.57 3.31
N LEU A 206 -2.39 -10.53 3.99
CA LEU A 206 -2.52 -11.97 3.69
C LEU A 206 -3.95 -12.48 3.88
N HIS A 207 -4.61 -12.09 4.97
CA HIS A 207 -6.00 -12.46 5.23
C HIS A 207 -6.94 -11.84 4.19
N THR A 208 -6.72 -10.58 3.83
CA THR A 208 -7.48 -9.90 2.78
C THR A 208 -7.33 -10.59 1.44
N LEU A 209 -6.10 -10.95 1.04
CA LEU A 209 -5.85 -11.73 -0.18
C LEU A 209 -6.59 -13.07 -0.16
N LYS A 210 -6.52 -13.81 0.95
CA LYS A 210 -7.22 -15.09 1.08
C LYS A 210 -8.71 -14.92 0.81
N LEU A 211 -9.33 -13.90 1.38
CA LEU A 211 -10.76 -13.61 1.24
C LEU A 211 -11.14 -13.11 -0.16
N LEU A 212 -10.32 -12.26 -0.78
CA LEU A 212 -10.57 -11.72 -2.12
C LEU A 212 -10.27 -12.74 -3.24
N SER A 213 -9.35 -13.69 -3.00
CA SER A 213 -8.84 -14.63 -4.02
C SER A 213 -9.40 -16.05 -3.89
N CYS A 214 -10.40 -16.30 -3.03
CA CYS A 214 -10.96 -17.62 -2.67
C CYS A 214 -11.19 -18.60 -3.84
N ASN A 215 -11.46 -18.13 -5.07
CA ASN A 215 -11.71 -18.99 -6.24
C ASN A 215 -10.45 -19.31 -7.10
N THR A 216 -9.28 -18.81 -6.72
CA THR A 216 -8.04 -18.85 -7.54
C THR A 216 -6.88 -19.60 -6.89
N LEU A 217 -7.00 -19.99 -5.62
CA LEU A 217 -5.92 -20.59 -4.81
C LEU A 217 -5.55 -22.05 -5.17
N SER A 218 -6.29 -22.72 -6.06
CA SER A 218 -6.12 -24.16 -6.30
C SER A 218 -4.85 -24.57 -7.06
N SER A 219 -4.09 -23.62 -7.61
CA SER A 219 -2.79 -23.89 -8.25
C SER A 219 -1.95 -22.61 -8.25
N MET A 220 -1.18 -22.41 -7.19
CA MET A 220 -0.26 -21.28 -7.07
C MET A 220 1.17 -21.79 -7.12
N GLY A 221 1.96 -21.25 -8.04
CA GLY A 221 3.41 -21.49 -8.08
C GLY A 221 4.09 -20.94 -6.83
N SER A 222 5.35 -21.33 -6.61
CA SER A 222 6.14 -20.75 -5.52
C SER A 222 6.25 -19.24 -5.73
N PRO A 223 6.03 -18.40 -4.69
CA PRO A 223 6.36 -16.99 -4.77
C PRO A 223 7.81 -16.83 -5.21
N GLY A 224 8.06 -15.98 -6.21
CA GLY A 224 9.41 -15.60 -6.59
C GLY A 224 10.14 -14.90 -5.44
N LEU A 225 11.47 -14.75 -5.57
CA LEU A 225 12.26 -13.96 -4.62
C LEU A 225 11.73 -12.52 -4.59
N VAL A 226 11.39 -12.01 -3.40
CA VAL A 226 10.96 -10.61 -3.24
C VAL A 226 12.12 -9.79 -2.68
N LEU A 227 12.43 -8.69 -3.37
CA LEU A 227 13.44 -7.74 -2.96
C LEU A 227 12.81 -6.62 -2.15
N LEU A 228 13.10 -6.56 -0.85
CA LEU A 228 12.73 -5.43 -0.01
C LEU A 228 13.82 -4.36 -0.07
N SER A 229 13.43 -3.09 -0.23
CA SER A 229 14.40 -2.00 -0.23
C SER A 229 15.05 -1.86 1.14
N SER A 230 16.39 -1.88 1.17
CA SER A 230 17.19 -1.73 2.39
C SER A 230 17.00 -0.39 3.09
N SER A 231 16.47 0.62 2.40
CA SER A 231 16.10 1.91 2.97
C SER A 231 14.87 1.84 3.89
N PHE A 232 14.08 0.76 3.82
CA PHE A 232 12.84 0.58 4.59
C PHE A 232 12.86 -0.69 5.43
N TYR A 233 13.56 -1.72 4.98
CA TYR A 233 13.55 -3.04 5.59
C TYR A 233 14.98 -3.56 5.77
N LYS A 234 15.27 -4.16 6.94
CA LYS A 234 16.54 -4.85 7.19
C LYS A 234 16.29 -6.32 7.54
N VAL A 235 17.31 -7.14 7.31
CA VAL A 235 17.23 -8.59 7.59
C VAL A 235 17.09 -8.80 9.09
N ASN A 236 16.04 -9.52 9.49
CA ASN A 236 15.85 -9.90 10.89
C ASN A 236 16.88 -10.95 11.31
N ARG A 237 17.68 -10.63 12.33
CA ARG A 237 18.75 -11.51 12.82
C ARG A 237 18.32 -12.39 14.01
N ASP A 238 17.24 -12.03 14.72
CA ASP A 238 16.72 -12.72 15.91
C ASP A 238 15.29 -13.27 15.69
N ILE A 239 15.20 -14.29 14.83
CA ILE A 239 13.95 -14.83 14.30
C ILE A 239 13.10 -15.58 15.35
N SER A 240 13.69 -16.14 16.42
CA SER A 240 13.02 -17.15 17.27
C SER A 240 12.14 -16.55 18.38
N ASN A 241 12.63 -15.60 19.17
CA ASN A 241 11.87 -15.01 20.28
C ASN A 241 10.81 -14.00 19.82
N THR A 242 11.17 -13.17 18.83
CA THR A 242 10.32 -12.13 18.22
C THR A 242 9.04 -12.72 17.62
N LYS A 243 9.20 -13.82 16.88
CA LYS A 243 8.12 -14.47 16.13
C LYS A 243 7.06 -15.07 17.05
N ALA A 244 7.44 -15.60 18.21
CA ALA A 244 6.50 -16.17 19.16
C ALA A 244 5.62 -15.09 19.82
N GLN A 245 6.21 -13.95 20.19
CA GLN A 245 5.48 -12.81 20.76
C GLN A 245 4.54 -12.17 19.74
N VAL A 246 5.04 -11.93 18.53
CA VAL A 246 4.25 -11.36 17.42
C VAL A 246 3.10 -12.29 17.04
N ASN A 247 3.34 -13.60 16.86
CA ASN A 247 2.27 -14.54 16.53
C ASN A 247 1.20 -14.63 17.63
N ASN A 248 1.60 -14.56 18.90
CA ASN A 248 0.65 -14.52 20.01
C ASN A 248 -0.18 -13.24 20.02
N LEU A 249 0.43 -12.08 19.72
CA LEU A 249 -0.27 -10.79 19.71
C LEU A 249 -1.18 -10.67 18.49
N ILE A 250 -0.70 -11.08 17.31
CA ILE A 250 -1.49 -11.18 16.07
C ILE A 250 -2.65 -12.16 16.25
N GLY A 251 -2.42 -13.33 16.84
CA GLY A 251 -3.47 -14.30 17.12
C GLY A 251 -4.54 -13.79 18.11
N ARG A 252 -4.20 -12.79 18.94
CA ARG A 252 -5.16 -12.09 19.82
C ARG A 252 -5.83 -10.89 19.14
N LEU A 253 -5.11 -10.18 18.29
CA LEU A 253 -5.52 -8.93 17.64
C LEU A 253 -6.41 -9.17 16.41
N ILE A 254 -6.08 -10.19 15.62
CA ILE A 254 -6.64 -10.43 14.29
C ILE A 254 -7.27 -11.82 14.26
N SER A 255 -8.52 -11.92 14.72
CA SER A 255 -9.33 -13.12 14.47
C SER A 255 -9.89 -13.09 13.04
N GLU A 256 -10.18 -14.26 12.45
CA GLU A 256 -10.81 -14.33 11.11
C GLU A 256 -12.13 -13.54 11.08
N ASN A 257 -12.96 -13.66 12.13
CA ASN A 257 -14.21 -12.90 12.27
C ASN A 257 -13.98 -11.37 12.32
N PHE A 258 -12.92 -10.90 12.98
CA PHE A 258 -12.60 -9.47 13.01
C PHE A 258 -12.14 -8.96 11.64
N MET A 259 -11.36 -9.76 10.91
CA MET A 259 -10.95 -9.43 9.54
C MET A 259 -12.12 -9.31 8.57
N GLU A 260 -13.10 -10.22 8.66
CA GLU A 260 -14.31 -10.16 7.85
C GLU A 260 -15.08 -8.85 8.12
N LYS A 261 -15.24 -8.47 9.39
CA LYS A 261 -15.87 -7.20 9.77
C LYS A 261 -15.12 -5.97 9.25
N ILE A 262 -13.79 -5.97 9.30
CA ILE A 262 -12.98 -4.88 8.73
C ILE A 262 -13.26 -4.74 7.23
N LEU A 263 -13.31 -5.86 6.50
CA LEU A 263 -13.59 -5.82 5.05
C LEU A 263 -15.01 -5.38 4.75
N ASP A 264 -15.99 -5.81 5.52
CA ASP A 264 -17.38 -5.38 5.34
C ASP A 264 -17.55 -3.90 5.67
N ALA A 265 -16.93 -3.41 6.75
CA ALA A 265 -16.88 -1.99 7.06
C ALA A 265 -16.19 -1.19 5.94
N PHE A 266 -15.10 -1.71 5.37
CA PHE A 266 -14.41 -1.09 4.25
C PHE A 266 -15.31 -0.98 3.00
N LYS A 267 -16.05 -2.03 2.65
CA LYS A 267 -17.03 -2.00 1.53
C LYS A 267 -18.13 -0.96 1.75
N CYS A 268 -18.52 -0.71 3.00
CA CYS A 268 -19.48 0.36 3.31
C CYS A 268 -18.87 1.77 3.21
N ILE A 269 -17.54 1.90 3.32
CA ILE A 269 -16.84 3.19 3.26
C ILE A 269 -16.54 3.59 1.81
N ILE A 270 -16.23 2.63 0.94
CA ILE A 270 -15.79 2.90 -0.44
C ILE A 270 -16.74 2.25 -1.44
N ASN A 271 -17.39 3.10 -2.23
CA ASN A 271 -18.08 2.68 -3.44
C ASN A 271 -17.09 2.69 -4.60
N TRP A 272 -16.80 1.49 -5.15
CA TRP A 272 -15.98 1.29 -6.34
C TRP A 272 -16.79 1.41 -7.63
#